data_AF-A0A0K2RG42-F1
#
_entry.id   AF-A0A0K2RG42-F1
#
_cell.length_a   1.000
_cell.length_b   1.000
_cell.length_c   1.000
_cell.angle_alpha   90.00
_cell.angle_beta   90.00
_cell.angle_gamma   90.00
#
_symmetry.space_group_name_H-M   'P 1'
#
loop_
_entity.id
_entity.type
_entity.pdbx_description
1 polymer ?
#
loop_
_entity_poly.entity_id
_entity_poly.type
_entity_poly.pdbx_seq_one_letter_code
_entity_poly.pdbx_strand_id
1 'polypeptide(L)'
;MQNLSFSTITLNMAELGPNSPLPVVMAELDQPYRIGDGVPEELRAAARYGQVPNMFPYLMQDGYSRERTAHEVPAVVLENNKLRAVVLPTLGGRLWELFDKASGKQLLHTHGTLQFANIALRKAWFAGGLEWNIGTRGHSPTTCDPLHTAIVKSPDGHDILRMWEFERLREVVFQVDMWLPEDSDVLLTAVRIRNPRDHEVPCTGGATPRFPRRRKRA
;
A
#
# COMPACT_ATOMS: atom_id res chain seq x y z
N MET A 1 -19.06 20.04 -7.77
CA MET A 1 -17.65 19.99 -8.18
C MET A 1 -16.93 18.89 -7.40
N GLN A 2 -16.55 17.80 -8.08
CA GLN A 2 -15.56 16.85 -7.56
C GLN A 2 -14.21 17.58 -7.48
N ASN A 3 -13.61 17.65 -6.29
CA ASN A 3 -12.30 18.27 -6.12
C ASN A 3 -11.25 17.17 -5.91
N LEU A 4 -10.40 17.00 -6.91
CA LEU A 4 -9.14 16.28 -6.77
C LEU A 4 -8.03 17.32 -6.75
N SER A 5 -7.25 17.37 -5.67
CA SER A 5 -6.17 18.34 -5.51
C SER A 5 -4.94 17.75 -4.86
N PHE A 6 -3.76 18.25 -5.25
CA PHE A 6 -2.53 18.04 -4.52
C PHE A 6 -2.52 18.93 -3.27
N SER A 7 -2.05 18.36 -2.16
CA SER A 7 -1.93 19.04 -0.87
C SER A 7 -0.69 18.51 -0.15
N THR A 8 -0.40 19.12 0.99
CA THR A 8 0.52 18.58 1.99
C THR A 8 -0.26 18.30 3.26
N ILE A 9 0.09 17.25 3.99
CA ILE A 9 -0.40 17.03 5.36
C ILE A 9 0.78 16.94 6.33
N THR A 10 0.57 17.36 7.57
CA THR A 10 1.56 17.19 8.63
C THR A 10 1.31 15.87 9.36
N LEU A 11 2.31 15.01 9.40
CA LEU A 11 2.30 13.76 10.18
C LEU A 11 3.42 13.80 11.21
N ASN A 12 3.12 13.44 12.46
CA ASN A 12 4.16 13.20 13.46
C ASN A 12 4.78 11.81 13.21
N MET A 13 5.86 11.74 12.44
CA MET A 13 6.40 10.48 11.94
C MET A 13 7.88 10.31 12.26
N ALA A 14 8.32 9.05 12.30
CA ALA A 14 9.74 8.74 12.30
C ALA A 14 10.32 8.89 10.89
N GLU A 15 11.61 9.16 10.80
CA GLU A 15 12.32 9.14 9.52
C GLU A 15 12.56 7.69 9.07
N LEU A 16 12.40 7.43 7.76
CA LEU A 16 12.67 6.12 7.19
C LEU A 16 14.18 5.80 7.14
N GLY A 17 15.02 6.84 7.10
CA GLY A 17 16.47 6.73 6.95
C GLY A 17 16.90 6.20 5.58
N PRO A 18 18.20 6.06 5.35
CA PRO A 18 18.72 5.46 4.12
C PRO A 18 18.41 3.97 4.05
N ASN A 19 18.28 3.44 2.83
CA ASN A 19 18.25 1.99 2.60
C ASN A 19 19.61 1.37 2.99
N SER A 20 19.60 0.12 3.41
CA SER A 20 20.81 -0.68 3.55
C SER A 20 21.55 -0.76 2.20
N PRO A 21 22.86 -0.46 2.15
CA PRO A 21 23.63 -0.50 0.91
C PRO A 21 23.97 -1.93 0.47
N LEU A 22 23.71 -2.94 1.31
CA LEU A 22 24.06 -4.33 1.03
C LEU A 22 22.99 -4.99 0.16
N PRO A 23 23.36 -5.61 -0.98
CA PRO A 23 22.40 -6.31 -1.82
C PRO A 23 21.92 -7.58 -1.12
N VAL A 24 20.62 -7.87 -1.23
CA VAL A 24 19.97 -9.03 -0.59
C VAL A 24 20.15 -10.28 -1.45
N VAL A 25 21.38 -10.74 -1.61
CA VAL A 25 21.72 -11.87 -2.51
C VAL A 25 21.51 -13.24 -1.87
N MET A 26 21.57 -13.33 -0.54
CA MET A 26 21.31 -14.59 0.17
C MET A 26 19.81 -14.83 0.29
N ALA A 27 19.40 -16.09 0.17
CA ALA A 27 18.04 -16.50 0.47
C ALA A 27 17.71 -16.19 1.94
N GLU A 28 16.48 -15.74 2.20
CA GLU A 28 15.99 -15.63 3.58
C GLU A 28 15.90 -17.02 4.21
N LEU A 29 16.10 -17.10 5.53
CA LEU A 29 15.88 -18.34 6.28
C LEU A 29 14.44 -18.84 6.04
N ASP A 30 14.28 -20.16 5.91
CA ASP A 30 13.02 -20.85 5.59
C ASP A 30 11.77 -20.17 6.19
N GLN A 31 10.71 -20.06 5.39
CA GLN A 31 9.46 -19.46 5.86
C GLN A 31 8.92 -20.19 7.09
N PRO A 32 8.47 -19.48 8.14
CA PRO A 32 8.25 -20.05 9.47
C PRO A 32 6.99 -20.92 9.59
N TYR A 33 6.32 -21.25 8.49
CA TYR A 33 5.11 -22.07 8.50
C TYR A 33 5.34 -23.42 7.82
N ARG A 34 5.00 -24.48 8.54
CA ARG A 34 4.85 -25.82 7.98
C ARG A 34 3.39 -26.00 7.60
N ILE A 35 3.14 -26.35 6.34
CA ILE A 35 1.80 -26.75 5.92
C ILE A 35 1.58 -28.17 6.46
N GLY A 36 0.53 -28.36 7.26
CA GLY A 36 0.27 -29.64 7.91
C GLY A 36 -0.06 -30.76 6.91
N ASP A 37 0.22 -32.00 7.31
CA ASP A 37 0.08 -33.20 6.47
C ASP A 37 -1.36 -33.48 6.02
N GLY A 38 -2.36 -32.93 6.73
CA GLY A 38 -3.78 -33.04 6.38
C GLY A 38 -4.24 -32.14 5.23
N VAL A 39 -3.36 -31.30 4.67
CA VAL A 39 -3.68 -30.45 3.52
C VAL A 39 -3.43 -31.23 2.22
N PRO A 40 -4.39 -31.29 1.28
CA PRO A 40 -4.19 -31.90 -0.03
C PRO A 40 -2.90 -31.44 -0.72
N GLU A 41 -2.19 -32.35 -1.41
CA GLU A 41 -0.90 -32.05 -2.07
C GLU A 41 -1.00 -30.87 -3.04
N GLU A 42 -2.08 -30.78 -3.82
CA GLU A 42 -2.32 -29.68 -4.75
C GLU A 42 -2.30 -28.32 -4.05
N LEU A 43 -2.96 -28.20 -2.90
CA LEU A 43 -2.98 -26.97 -2.10
C LEU A 43 -1.61 -26.71 -1.45
N ARG A 44 -0.89 -27.75 -1.05
CA ARG A 44 0.49 -27.63 -0.53
C ARG A 44 1.44 -27.11 -1.62
N ALA A 45 1.33 -27.62 -2.84
CA ALA A 45 2.11 -27.16 -3.99
C ALA A 45 1.76 -25.71 -4.36
N ALA A 46 0.47 -25.37 -4.44
CA ALA A 46 0.01 -24.02 -4.72
C ALA A 46 0.48 -22.99 -3.67
N ALA A 47 0.54 -23.37 -2.40
CA ALA A 47 1.02 -22.49 -1.33
C ALA A 47 2.54 -22.21 -1.40
N ARG A 48 3.31 -23.10 -2.03
CA ARG A 48 4.76 -22.93 -2.29
C ARG A 48 5.04 -22.26 -3.64
N TYR A 49 4.08 -22.27 -4.55
CA TYR A 49 4.23 -21.72 -5.88
C TYR A 49 4.53 -20.21 -5.82
N GLY A 50 5.55 -19.81 -6.58
CA GLY A 50 5.96 -18.43 -6.68
C GLY A 50 6.69 -17.86 -5.47
N GLN A 51 7.18 -18.66 -4.52
CA GLN A 51 8.04 -18.11 -3.45
C GLN A 51 9.27 -17.40 -4.05
N VAL A 52 9.54 -16.19 -3.55
CA VAL A 52 10.78 -15.47 -3.88
C VAL A 52 11.84 -15.85 -2.86
N PRO A 53 13.08 -16.15 -3.29
CA PRO A 53 14.13 -16.60 -2.37
C PRO A 53 14.63 -15.46 -1.48
N ASN A 54 14.60 -14.23 -1.98
CA ASN A 54 15.07 -13.03 -1.30
C ASN A 54 14.41 -11.78 -1.90
N MET A 55 14.81 -10.61 -1.41
CA MET A 55 14.28 -9.31 -1.84
C MET A 55 15.07 -8.64 -2.97
N PHE A 56 16.12 -9.25 -3.53
CA PHE A 56 16.82 -8.67 -4.68
C PHE A 56 15.83 -8.48 -5.86
N PRO A 57 15.80 -7.32 -6.53
CA PRO A 57 16.76 -6.21 -6.50
C PRO A 57 16.40 -5.06 -5.54
N TYR A 58 15.44 -5.23 -4.63
CA TYR A 58 15.17 -4.26 -3.58
C TYR A 58 16.28 -4.27 -2.50
N LEU A 59 16.51 -3.09 -1.92
CA LEU A 59 17.35 -2.91 -0.75
C LEU A 59 16.49 -2.86 0.51
N MET A 60 17.03 -3.30 1.65
CA MET A 60 16.29 -3.31 2.92
C MET A 60 16.10 -1.89 3.47
N GLN A 61 14.94 -1.63 4.05
CA GLN A 61 14.58 -0.40 4.76
C GLN A 61 14.68 -0.65 6.26
N ASP A 62 15.90 -0.63 6.80
CA ASP A 62 16.20 -0.82 8.24
C ASP A 62 16.94 0.34 8.89
N GLY A 63 17.12 1.46 8.17
CA GLY A 63 17.69 2.70 8.70
C GLY A 63 16.71 3.58 9.47
N TYR A 64 15.47 3.13 9.69
CA TYR A 64 14.42 3.98 10.24
C TYR A 64 14.64 4.33 11.72
N SER A 65 14.33 5.58 12.06
CA SER A 65 14.48 6.08 13.42
C SER A 65 13.28 5.69 14.31
N ARG A 66 13.42 5.98 15.61
CA ARG A 66 12.34 5.85 16.60
C ARG A 66 11.86 7.20 17.15
N GLU A 67 12.62 8.25 16.89
CA GLU A 67 12.24 9.62 17.19
C GLU A 67 11.17 10.06 16.19
N ARG A 68 10.13 10.73 16.67
CA ARG A 68 9.04 11.23 15.82
C ARG A 68 9.02 12.73 15.89
N THR A 69 9.02 13.35 14.72
CA THR A 69 8.92 14.80 14.57
C THR A 69 7.81 15.10 13.56
N ALA A 70 7.41 16.37 13.49
CA ALA A 70 6.43 16.78 12.50
C ALA A 70 7.07 16.80 11.11
N HIS A 71 6.55 16.02 10.18
CA HIS A 71 6.95 16.03 8.77
C HIS A 71 5.80 16.49 7.88
N GLU A 72 6.14 17.27 6.87
CA GLU A 72 5.26 17.59 5.76
C GLU A 72 5.31 16.48 4.72
N VAL A 73 4.16 15.85 4.46
CA VAL A 73 4.04 14.71 3.56
C VAL A 73 3.14 15.08 2.38
N PRO A 74 3.59 14.92 1.13
CA PRO A 74 2.75 15.12 -0.04
C PRO A 74 1.53 14.22 -0.02
N ALA A 75 0.38 14.79 -0.36
CA ALA A 75 -0.90 14.13 -0.34
C ALA A 75 -1.74 14.49 -1.57
N VAL A 76 -2.68 13.61 -1.91
CA VAL A 76 -3.75 13.92 -2.86
C VAL A 76 -5.08 13.76 -2.13
N VAL A 77 -5.93 14.78 -2.24
CA VAL A 77 -7.26 14.80 -1.63
C VAL A 77 -8.30 14.59 -2.72
N LEU A 78 -9.20 13.63 -2.53
CA LEU A 78 -10.41 13.46 -3.31
C LEU A 78 -11.60 13.78 -2.41
N GLU A 79 -12.39 14.78 -2.77
CA GLU A 79 -13.46 15.25 -1.90
C GLU A 79 -14.72 15.62 -2.69
N ASN A 80 -15.87 15.16 -2.20
CA ASN A 80 -17.20 15.58 -2.64
C ASN A 80 -18.04 15.99 -1.42
N ASN A 81 -19.35 16.19 -1.58
CA ASN A 81 -20.21 16.64 -0.47
C ASN A 81 -20.38 15.61 0.66
N LYS A 82 -20.03 14.34 0.42
CA LYS A 82 -20.33 13.21 1.30
C LYS A 82 -19.09 12.55 1.88
N LEU A 83 -18.02 12.44 1.09
CA LEU A 83 -16.77 11.78 1.45
C LEU A 83 -15.57 12.70 1.24
N ARG A 84 -14.54 12.43 2.05
CA ARG A 84 -13.18 12.94 1.84
C ARG A 84 -12.19 11.78 1.93
N ALA A 85 -11.32 11.65 0.94
CA ALA A 85 -10.25 10.66 0.89
C ALA A 85 -8.90 11.37 0.80
N VAL A 86 -7.92 10.91 1.58
CA VAL A 86 -6.53 11.41 1.51
C VAL A 86 -5.61 10.26 1.17
N VAL A 87 -4.83 10.42 0.11
CA VAL A 87 -3.86 9.46 -0.38
C VAL A 87 -2.47 10.02 -0.17
N LEU A 88 -1.50 9.16 0.20
CA LEU A 88 -0.08 9.51 0.38
C LEU A 88 0.75 8.84 -0.71
N PRO A 89 0.97 9.51 -1.86
CA PRO A 89 1.70 8.93 -2.98
C PRO A 89 3.14 8.54 -2.63
N THR A 90 3.78 9.28 -1.72
CA THR A 90 5.16 9.07 -1.29
C THR A 90 5.34 7.90 -0.31
N LEU A 91 4.24 7.30 0.15
CA LEU A 91 4.23 6.21 1.13
C LEU A 91 3.41 5.03 0.59
N GLY A 92 3.84 4.51 -0.56
CA GLY A 92 3.23 3.37 -1.25
C GLY A 92 1.82 3.63 -1.76
N GLY A 93 1.45 4.89 -2.00
CA GLY A 93 0.09 5.26 -2.40
C GLY A 93 -0.97 4.99 -1.34
N ARG A 94 -0.58 5.00 -0.06
CA ARG A 94 -1.46 4.70 1.08
C ARG A 94 -2.74 5.53 1.00
N LEU A 95 -3.91 4.87 0.96
CA LEU A 95 -5.16 5.57 1.27
C LEU A 95 -5.17 5.77 2.78
N TRP A 96 -4.76 6.96 3.21
CA TRP A 96 -4.59 7.30 4.60
C TRP A 96 -5.93 7.54 5.25
N GLU A 97 -6.71 8.47 4.72
CA GLU A 97 -8.03 8.82 5.26
C GLU A 97 -9.15 8.45 4.29
N LEU A 98 -10.26 7.97 4.85
CA LEU A 98 -11.56 7.92 4.18
C LEU A 98 -12.62 8.37 5.20
N PHE A 99 -12.97 9.64 5.15
CA PHE A 99 -13.86 10.29 6.09
C PHE A 99 -15.27 10.42 5.51
N ASP A 100 -16.26 9.90 6.25
CA ASP A 100 -17.67 10.08 5.97
C ASP A 100 -18.18 11.34 6.67
N LYS A 101 -18.58 12.33 5.89
CA LYS A 101 -19.03 13.64 6.37
C LYS A 101 -20.41 13.58 6.99
N ALA A 102 -21.27 12.66 6.55
CA ALA A 102 -22.63 12.54 7.08
C ALA A 102 -22.61 12.06 8.54
N SER A 103 -21.80 11.04 8.84
CA SER A 103 -21.65 10.56 10.22
C SER A 103 -20.52 11.23 11.02
N GLY A 104 -19.68 12.04 10.37
CA GLY A 104 -18.50 12.66 10.98
C GLY A 104 -17.43 11.64 11.38
N LYS A 105 -17.35 10.49 10.68
CA LYS A 105 -16.48 9.37 11.06
C LYS A 105 -15.37 9.15 10.04
N GLN A 106 -14.17 8.99 10.59
CA GLN A 106 -13.06 8.37 9.88
C GLN A 106 -13.31 6.85 9.77
N LEU A 107 -13.42 6.34 8.55
CA LEU A 107 -13.71 4.94 8.28
C LEU A 107 -12.46 4.06 8.35
N LEU A 108 -11.28 4.62 8.08
CA LEU A 108 -10.00 3.92 8.17
C LEU A 108 -9.30 4.22 9.48
N HIS A 109 -8.69 3.22 10.07
CA HIS A 109 -7.87 3.44 11.23
C HIS A 109 -6.61 4.22 10.84
N THR A 110 -6.54 5.47 11.28
CA THR A 110 -5.35 6.30 11.22
C THR A 110 -5.02 6.79 12.62
N HIS A 111 -3.73 6.94 12.89
CA HIS A 111 -3.24 7.57 14.09
C HIS A 111 -2.62 8.90 13.69
N GLY A 112 -2.57 9.88 14.61
CA GLY A 112 -1.80 11.10 14.39
C GLY A 112 -0.28 10.88 14.29
N THR A 113 0.20 9.64 14.44
CA THR A 113 1.61 9.28 14.40
C THR A 113 1.91 8.12 13.46
N LEU A 114 3.01 8.22 12.71
CA LEU A 114 3.51 7.14 11.87
C LEU A 114 4.85 6.65 12.41
N GLN A 115 4.91 5.36 12.76
CA GLN A 115 6.11 4.71 13.27
C GLN A 115 6.39 3.47 12.44
N PHE A 116 7.62 3.38 11.93
CA PHE A 116 8.08 2.19 11.24
C PHE A 116 8.36 1.03 12.19
N ALA A 117 8.04 -0.18 11.73
CA ALA A 117 8.31 -1.45 12.38
C ALA A 117 8.75 -2.47 11.34
N ASN A 118 9.48 -3.49 11.76
CA ASN A 118 9.98 -4.57 10.90
C ASN A 118 8.86 -5.59 10.58
N ILE A 119 8.00 -5.25 9.62
CA ILE A 119 6.82 -6.04 9.23
C ILE A 119 6.66 -6.15 7.70
N ALA A 120 7.25 -5.22 6.92
CA ALA A 120 7.25 -5.28 5.46
C ALA A 120 8.24 -6.30 4.93
N LEU A 121 8.06 -6.69 3.67
CA LEU A 121 9.04 -7.47 2.91
C LEU A 121 10.43 -6.81 2.90
N ARG A 122 10.50 -5.47 2.94
CA ARG A 122 11.77 -4.72 3.09
C ARG A 122 12.03 -4.23 4.51
N LYS A 123 11.47 -4.89 5.52
CA LYS A 123 11.42 -4.49 6.94
C LYS A 123 10.49 -3.32 7.21
N ALA A 124 10.80 -2.09 6.79
CA ALA A 124 10.00 -0.93 7.19
C ALA A 124 8.53 -1.00 6.74
N TRP A 125 7.63 -1.00 7.71
CA TRP A 125 6.19 -0.90 7.53
C TRP A 125 5.59 0.03 8.57
N PHE A 126 4.45 0.65 8.27
CA PHE A 126 3.73 1.49 9.22
C PHE A 126 2.23 1.17 9.26
N ALA A 127 1.65 1.36 10.44
CA ALA A 127 0.24 1.10 10.68
C ALA A 127 -0.65 2.28 10.30
N GLY A 128 -1.75 1.97 9.61
CA GLY A 128 -2.84 2.89 9.36
C GLY A 128 -3.26 2.90 7.89
N GLY A 129 -4.45 3.43 7.64
CA GLY A 129 -5.03 3.51 6.30
C GLY A 129 -5.27 2.15 5.65
N LEU A 130 -5.20 2.14 4.32
CA LEU A 130 -5.32 0.97 3.45
C LEU A 130 -4.07 0.83 2.57
N GLU A 131 -3.44 -0.34 2.65
CA GLU A 131 -2.23 -0.70 1.90
C GLU A 131 -2.53 -1.47 0.62
N TRP A 132 -1.76 -1.19 -0.43
CA TRP A 132 -1.76 -1.96 -1.68
C TRP A 132 -0.64 -3.00 -1.65
N ASN A 133 -0.99 -4.28 -1.60
CA ASN A 133 -0.04 -5.39 -1.57
C ASN A 133 -0.02 -6.07 -2.93
N ILE A 134 1.10 -5.97 -3.65
CA ILE A 134 1.23 -6.45 -5.03
C ILE A 134 2.52 -7.28 -5.20
N GLY A 135 2.45 -8.30 -6.06
CA GLY A 135 3.59 -9.08 -6.52
C GLY A 135 3.85 -10.33 -5.67
N THR A 136 4.15 -10.14 -4.39
CA THR A 136 4.54 -11.24 -3.49
C THR A 136 3.77 -11.19 -2.18
N ARG A 137 3.53 -12.38 -1.60
CA ARG A 137 2.84 -12.52 -0.31
C ARG A 137 3.60 -11.75 0.77
N GLY A 138 2.90 -10.86 1.45
CA GLY A 138 3.43 -10.06 2.54
C GLY A 138 3.03 -8.61 2.39
N HIS A 139 3.54 -7.78 3.28
CA HIS A 139 3.43 -6.33 3.20
C HIS A 139 4.36 -5.79 2.12
N SER A 140 3.82 -5.04 1.17
CA SER A 140 4.44 -4.70 -0.13
C SER A 140 5.88 -4.20 -0.03
N PRO A 141 6.79 -4.56 -0.96
CA PRO A 141 8.12 -3.93 -1.03
C PRO A 141 8.05 -2.44 -1.37
N THR A 142 6.91 -1.94 -1.88
CA THR A 142 6.71 -0.51 -2.19
C THR A 142 5.94 0.23 -1.10
N THR A 143 5.66 -0.39 0.06
CA THR A 143 4.81 0.23 1.10
C THR A 143 5.31 1.57 1.62
N CYS A 144 6.62 1.83 1.59
CA CYS A 144 7.24 3.07 2.04
C CYS A 144 7.93 3.82 0.88
N ASP A 145 7.71 3.40 -0.36
CA ASP A 145 8.30 4.03 -1.55
C ASP A 145 7.32 5.02 -2.18
N PRO A 146 7.82 6.06 -2.86
CA PRO A 146 6.98 6.88 -3.72
C PRO A 146 6.51 6.08 -4.94
N LEU A 147 5.27 6.29 -5.34
CA LEU A 147 4.73 5.78 -6.61
C LEU A 147 4.69 6.89 -7.66
N HIS A 148 4.84 6.52 -8.93
CA HIS A 148 4.48 7.44 -10.01
C HIS A 148 3.00 7.82 -9.87
N THR A 149 2.70 9.10 -10.05
CA THR A 149 1.39 9.66 -9.72
C THR A 149 0.98 10.71 -10.75
N ALA A 150 -0.27 10.62 -11.22
CA ALA A 150 -0.86 11.57 -12.15
C ALA A 150 -2.36 11.71 -11.94
N ILE A 151 -2.91 12.84 -12.41
CA ILE A 151 -4.35 13.01 -12.59
C ILE A 151 -4.64 12.73 -14.06
N VAL A 152 -5.57 11.81 -14.32
CA VAL A 152 -6.03 11.48 -15.68
C VAL A 152 -7.53 11.67 -15.78
N LYS A 153 -8.03 11.90 -16.99
CA LYS A 153 -9.48 11.99 -17.25
C LYS A 153 -10.03 10.63 -17.66
N SER A 154 -11.17 10.23 -17.09
CA SER A 154 -11.95 9.10 -17.60
C SER A 154 -12.58 9.45 -18.96
N PRO A 155 -13.03 8.44 -19.74
CA PRO A 155 -13.84 8.69 -20.94
C PRO A 155 -15.08 9.55 -20.67
N ASP A 156 -15.66 9.41 -19.49
CA ASP A 156 -16.84 10.17 -19.02
C ASP A 156 -16.47 11.53 -18.38
N GLY A 157 -15.20 11.92 -18.40
CA GLY A 157 -14.71 13.23 -17.93
C GLY A 157 -14.37 13.33 -16.44
N HIS A 158 -14.46 12.23 -15.68
CA HIS A 158 -14.09 12.21 -14.26
C HIS A 158 -12.57 12.38 -14.07
N ASP A 159 -12.19 13.14 -13.04
CA ASP A 159 -10.79 13.15 -12.58
C ASP A 159 -10.49 11.87 -11.80
N ILE A 160 -9.45 11.16 -12.25
CA ILE A 160 -8.93 9.94 -11.66
C ILE A 160 -7.52 10.21 -11.15
N LEU A 161 -7.29 9.95 -9.86
CA LEU A 161 -5.95 9.79 -9.32
C LEU A 161 -5.42 8.45 -9.78
N ARG A 162 -4.39 8.45 -10.62
CA ARG A 162 -3.67 7.26 -11.05
C ARG A 162 -2.31 7.20 -10.36
N MET A 163 -2.04 6.06 -9.72
CA MET A 163 -0.72 5.73 -9.19
C MET A 163 -0.23 4.42 -9.80
N TRP A 164 1.06 4.31 -10.10
CA TRP A 164 1.62 3.08 -10.67
C TRP A 164 3.10 2.92 -10.33
N GLU A 165 3.58 1.69 -10.43
CA GLU A 165 5.01 1.35 -10.32
C GLU A 165 5.28 0.01 -11.01
N PHE A 166 6.54 -0.20 -11.39
CA PHE A 166 7.09 -1.48 -11.81
C PHE A 166 7.56 -2.27 -10.57
N GLU A 167 6.81 -3.31 -10.20
CA GLU A 167 7.18 -4.21 -9.11
C GLU A 167 8.29 -5.15 -9.59
N ARG A 168 9.47 -5.00 -9.00
CA ARG A 168 10.73 -5.57 -9.53
C ARG A 168 10.93 -7.03 -9.18
N LEU A 169 10.25 -7.59 -8.16
CA LEU A 169 10.36 -9.02 -7.85
C LEU A 169 9.64 -9.87 -8.90
N ARG A 170 8.52 -9.37 -9.42
CA ARG A 170 7.71 -10.04 -10.44
C ARG A 170 7.86 -9.48 -11.84
N GLU A 171 8.54 -8.35 -11.97
CA GLU A 171 8.65 -7.62 -13.24
C GLU A 171 7.28 -7.27 -13.84
N VAL A 172 6.30 -6.94 -12.98
CA VAL A 172 4.94 -6.55 -13.39
C VAL A 172 4.71 -5.07 -13.15
N VAL A 173 3.84 -4.46 -13.95
CA VAL A 173 3.38 -3.09 -13.71
C VAL A 173 2.07 -3.16 -12.93
N PHE A 174 2.01 -2.53 -11.77
CA PHE A 174 0.75 -2.34 -11.05
C PHE A 174 0.27 -0.91 -11.16
N GLN A 175 -1.04 -0.74 -11.19
CA GLN A 175 -1.71 0.54 -11.28
C GLN A 175 -2.90 0.53 -10.31
N VAL A 176 -3.07 1.63 -9.59
CA VAL A 176 -4.21 1.92 -8.74
C VAL A 176 -4.83 3.23 -9.22
N ASP A 177 -6.06 3.14 -9.69
CA ASP A 177 -6.88 4.28 -10.07
C ASP A 177 -7.92 4.52 -8.98
N MET A 178 -8.09 5.78 -8.57
CA MET A 178 -9.10 6.19 -7.60
C MET A 178 -9.84 7.43 -8.09
N TRP A 179 -11.16 7.43 -7.95
CA TRP A 179 -11.99 8.59 -8.27
C TRP A 179 -13.23 8.64 -7.38
N LEU A 180 -13.77 9.84 -7.24
CA LEU A 180 -14.90 10.11 -6.36
C LEU A 180 -15.90 11.03 -7.07
N PRO A 181 -16.87 10.47 -7.80
CA PRO A 181 -17.90 11.27 -8.47
C PRO A 181 -18.64 12.16 -7.46
N GLU A 182 -19.17 13.29 -7.93
CA GLU A 182 -19.77 14.33 -7.08
C GLU A 182 -20.88 13.82 -6.15
N ASP A 183 -21.76 12.96 -6.66
CA ASP A 183 -22.90 12.42 -5.90
C ASP A 183 -22.63 11.05 -5.27
N SER A 184 -21.41 10.54 -5.40
CA SER A 184 -21.07 9.19 -4.94
C SER A 184 -20.97 9.10 -3.42
N ASP A 185 -21.62 8.09 -2.85
CA ASP A 185 -21.50 7.68 -1.45
C ASP A 185 -20.29 6.75 -1.19
N VAL A 186 -19.53 6.43 -2.24
CA VAL A 186 -18.39 5.50 -2.19
C VAL A 186 -17.19 6.05 -2.96
N LEU A 187 -15.99 5.78 -2.45
CA LEU A 187 -14.74 5.95 -3.21
C LEU A 187 -14.61 4.79 -4.19
N LEU A 188 -14.52 5.10 -5.48
CA LEU A 188 -14.32 4.09 -6.52
C LEU A 188 -12.82 3.85 -6.71
N THR A 189 -12.43 2.58 -6.74
CA THR A 189 -11.05 2.16 -6.93
C THR A 189 -10.96 1.03 -7.96
N ALA A 190 -9.93 1.08 -8.80
CA ALA A 190 -9.64 0.04 -9.77
C ALA A 190 -8.14 -0.30 -9.71
N VAL A 191 -7.84 -1.58 -9.53
CA VAL A 191 -6.46 -2.08 -9.50
C VAL A 191 -6.22 -2.90 -10.76
N ARG A 192 -5.10 -2.63 -11.43
CA ARG A 192 -4.66 -3.38 -12.61
C ARG A 192 -3.23 -3.86 -12.39
N ILE A 193 -2.99 -5.12 -12.70
CA ILE A 193 -1.65 -5.71 -12.77
C ILE A 193 -1.44 -6.15 -14.20
N ARG A 194 -0.37 -5.67 -14.84
CA ARG A 194 0.01 -6.04 -16.20
C ARG A 194 1.33 -6.77 -16.16
N ASN A 195 1.32 -8.03 -16.56
CA ASN A 195 2.52 -8.77 -16.90
C ASN A 195 2.92 -8.39 -18.35
N PRO A 196 4.06 -7.72 -18.58
CA PRO A 196 4.52 -7.37 -19.92
C PRO A 196 5.23 -8.53 -20.63
N ARG A 197 5.44 -9.67 -19.96
CA ARG A 197 6.16 -10.83 -20.47
C ARG A 197 5.23 -11.77 -21.23
N ASP A 198 5.84 -12.65 -22.02
CA ASP A 198 5.19 -13.70 -22.82
C ASP A 198 4.95 -15.01 -22.06
N HIS A 199 5.36 -15.08 -20.79
CA HIS A 199 5.20 -16.23 -19.92
C HIS A 199 4.44 -15.84 -18.64
N GLU A 200 3.84 -16.85 -18.01
CA GLU A 200 3.12 -16.68 -16.74
C GLU A 200 4.06 -16.27 -15.60
N VAL A 201 3.60 -15.36 -14.76
CA VAL A 201 4.31 -14.90 -13.57
C VAL A 201 3.41 -15.11 -12.35
N PRO A 202 3.88 -15.82 -11.31
CA PRO A 202 3.14 -15.92 -10.05
C PRO A 202 2.97 -14.53 -9.45
N CYS A 203 1.73 -14.12 -9.16
CA CYS A 203 1.46 -12.82 -8.58
C CYS A 203 0.37 -12.92 -7.52
N THR A 204 0.61 -12.31 -6.36
CA THR A 204 -0.44 -12.06 -5.36
C THR A 204 -0.83 -10.60 -5.37
N GLY A 205 -2.12 -10.30 -5.19
CA GLY A 205 -2.63 -8.93 -5.15
C GLY A 205 -3.73 -8.79 -4.09
N GLY A 206 -3.78 -7.65 -3.40
CA GLY A 206 -4.85 -7.35 -2.46
C GLY A 206 -4.75 -5.97 -1.83
N ALA A 207 -5.89 -5.46 -1.39
CA ALA A 207 -5.98 -4.27 -0.55
C ALA A 207 -6.15 -4.68 0.91
N THR A 208 -5.34 -4.13 1.82
CA THR A 208 -5.40 -4.45 3.24
C THR A 208 -5.88 -3.22 4.02
N PRO A 209 -7.20 -3.04 4.20
CA PRO A 209 -7.73 -1.97 5.03
C PRO A 209 -7.51 -2.26 6.51
N ARG A 210 -7.15 -1.24 7.29
CA ARG A 210 -7.22 -1.30 8.74
C ARG A 210 -8.43 -0.51 9.21
N PHE A 211 -9.37 -1.17 9.87
CA PHE A 211 -10.55 -0.52 10.45
C PHE A 211 -10.36 -0.22 11.95
N PRO A 212 -10.95 0.85 12.49
CA PRO A 212 -10.90 1.13 13.91
C PRO A 212 -11.47 -0.04 14.72
N ARG A 213 -10.73 -0.55 15.72
CA ARG A 213 -11.30 -1.51 16.67
C ARG A 213 -12.29 -0.78 17.58
N ARG A 214 -13.54 -1.27 17.67
CA ARG A 214 -14.39 -0.95 18.82
C ARG A 214 -13.69 -1.51 20.07
N ARG A 215 -13.42 -0.67 21.07
CA ARG A 215 -13.06 -1.18 22.40
C ARG A 215 -14.18 -2.13 22.82
N LYS A 216 -13.87 -3.41 23.09
CA LYS A 216 -14.77 -4.23 23.89
C LYS A 216 -14.91 -3.47 25.22
N ARG A 217 -16.13 -3.05 25.55
CA ARG A 217 -16.42 -2.58 26.90
C ARG A 217 -16.08 -3.76 27.82
N ALA A 218 -15.10 -3.56 28.70
CA ALA A 218 -14.91 -4.43 29.85
C ALA A 218 -16.08 -4.22 30.81
#